data_AF-A0A3E2HF73-F1
#
_entry.id   AF-A0A3E2HF73-F1
#
_cell.length_a   1.000
_cell.length_b   1.000
_cell.length_c   1.000
_cell.angle_alpha   90.00
_cell.angle_beta   90.00
_cell.angle_gamma   90.00
#
_symmetry.space_group_name_H-M   'P 1'
#
loop_
_entity.id
_entity.type
_entity.pdbx_description
1 polymer ?
#
loop_
_entity_poly.entity_id
_entity_poly.type
_entity_poly.pdbx_seq_one_letter_code
_entity_poly.pdbx_strand_id
1 'polypeptide(L)'
;MSQSLTITPQQLPEAKDNVEFLDSSFFKFGASSRQLPTPAEVRAQSVGPKDKPVPVIFDHLNLLVKFGHRVTIAEAQCLWIIRRVLGDAVPVPELYGWKVDGSEVFIYMEYIQGQELRCRWDSLSISEKTDICNQLKRMITTLHQVHQPPSDQFIGSINRQSPLDYVFALMPAAGPFPSVKKFNDWLAWLPGRFLPDHIKYEDPWRPLLPDTGRITLTHGDLHQGNILISLTNPPQVIAIIDWGQAGWYPDYWEYCKAAYTSWYSGEWRNRWIPLFLAPRLEEHEAFSEYTMAIGAGLPNLVHDKFYKARNDGSLTYYPTQVSILCCDNLTFQLRYSPALAQKPKANKQDPTKKPFNPFLNPSPRLHVTELSATHYVVLNKFAVVPEHFIVATKEFKPQTDLLEEDDLGAAYACLAAYHAEGKELFGFFNSGQHSGASQPHRHIQFLPVDSMFEGLKSDEWKPLIDRLAIDPKPDLPFLYFSSPIPKDATPNIIHKAYLKMHDQACHAMRQLSHNAGGDLDRTTVVAGPSPISYNLGFTNKAIVLCPRAAEGLKISSESGELLGPVALNGTVLAGTLLVKSDAEWSTLQNDEKKLKDILSAIGIPQNHPVQHSL
;
A
#
# COMPACT_ATOMS: atom_id res chain seq x y z
N MET A 1 -33.82 30.18 19.58
CA MET A 1 -34.32 28.84 19.21
C MET A 1 -33.15 27.89 19.35
N SER A 2 -33.22 26.84 20.19
CA SER A 2 -32.13 25.85 20.23
C SER A 2 -32.06 25.17 18.87
N GLN A 3 -30.93 25.28 18.17
CA GLN A 3 -30.72 24.49 16.96
C GLN A 3 -30.81 23.01 17.34
N SER A 4 -31.59 22.24 16.58
CA SER A 4 -31.71 20.81 16.79
C SER A 4 -30.37 20.15 16.52
N LEU A 5 -29.84 19.39 17.48
CA LEU A 5 -28.65 18.54 17.31
C LEU A 5 -28.96 17.24 16.55
N THR A 6 -30.17 17.13 15.99
CA THR A 6 -30.56 16.00 15.14
C THR A 6 -30.21 16.28 13.69
N ILE A 7 -29.39 15.41 13.10
CA ILE A 7 -29.07 15.41 11.66
C ILE A 7 -29.78 14.25 10.97
N THR A 8 -30.36 14.54 9.82
CA THR A 8 -30.99 13.58 8.91
C THR A 8 -30.46 13.78 7.49
N PRO A 9 -30.34 12.72 6.67
CA PRO A 9 -29.90 12.87 5.28
C PRO A 9 -30.73 13.86 4.45
N GLN A 10 -32.02 14.03 4.78
CA GLN A 10 -32.94 14.94 4.08
C GLN A 10 -32.65 16.43 4.32
N GLN A 11 -31.89 16.77 5.36
CA GLN A 11 -31.44 18.14 5.60
C GLN A 11 -30.23 18.52 4.75
N LEU A 12 -29.53 17.53 4.17
CA LEU A 12 -28.33 17.78 3.41
C LEU A 12 -28.70 18.39 2.05
N PRO A 13 -27.87 19.32 1.53
CA PRO A 13 -27.96 19.77 0.16
C PRO A 13 -27.98 18.58 -0.81
N GLU A 14 -28.85 18.63 -1.83
CA GLU A 14 -28.93 17.59 -2.86
C GLU A 14 -27.57 17.42 -3.54
N ALA A 15 -27.15 16.17 -3.76
CA ALA A 15 -25.88 15.82 -4.39
C ALA A 15 -25.89 16.04 -5.93
N LYS A 16 -26.22 17.26 -6.35
CA LYS A 16 -26.14 17.69 -7.76
C LYS A 16 -24.69 17.91 -8.15
N ASP A 17 -24.41 17.84 -9.44
CA ASP A 17 -23.05 18.02 -9.98
C ASP A 17 -22.47 19.41 -9.68
N ASN A 18 -23.30 20.44 -9.58
CA ASN A 18 -22.84 21.80 -9.32
C ASN A 18 -23.73 22.46 -8.29
N VAL A 19 -23.15 22.89 -7.17
CA VAL A 19 -23.83 23.61 -6.11
C VAL A 19 -22.99 24.78 -5.67
N GLU A 20 -23.60 25.96 -5.59
CA GLU A 20 -23.00 27.18 -5.06
C GLU A 20 -23.89 27.71 -3.93
N PHE A 21 -23.28 28.00 -2.78
CA PHE A 21 -23.97 28.56 -1.63
C PHE A 21 -23.88 30.09 -1.71
N LEU A 22 -24.80 30.71 -2.44
CA LEU A 22 -24.83 32.16 -2.67
C LEU A 22 -24.98 32.99 -1.38
N ASP A 23 -25.40 32.36 -0.28
CA ASP A 23 -25.49 32.94 1.04
C ASP A 23 -24.20 32.80 1.88
N SER A 24 -23.17 32.15 1.36
CA SER A 24 -21.86 32.04 2.01
C SER A 24 -21.08 33.36 1.99
N SER A 25 -20.10 33.48 2.89
CA SER A 25 -19.26 34.68 3.01
C SER A 25 -18.54 35.05 1.70
N PHE A 26 -18.18 34.05 0.88
CA PHE A 26 -17.51 34.23 -0.40
C PHE A 26 -18.30 35.13 -1.37
N PHE A 27 -19.61 34.88 -1.48
CA PHE A 27 -20.51 35.60 -2.39
C PHE A 27 -21.12 36.84 -1.75
N LYS A 28 -21.40 36.82 -0.43
CA LYS A 28 -22.00 37.97 0.28
C LYS A 28 -21.06 39.16 0.43
N PHE A 29 -19.78 38.90 0.75
CA PHE A 29 -18.80 39.94 1.03
C PHE A 29 -17.78 40.13 -0.11
N GLY A 30 -17.93 39.36 -1.19
CA GLY A 30 -17.16 39.53 -2.42
C GLY A 30 -17.66 40.70 -3.27
N ALA A 31 -16.85 41.11 -4.26
CA ALA A 31 -17.34 41.96 -5.34
C ALA A 31 -18.54 41.28 -6.03
N SER A 32 -19.51 42.06 -6.51
CA SER A 32 -20.77 41.60 -7.10
C SER A 32 -20.64 40.64 -8.31
N SER A 33 -19.41 40.37 -8.74
CA SER A 33 -19.03 39.52 -9.88
C SER A 33 -18.08 38.36 -9.49
N ARG A 34 -17.89 38.05 -8.19
CA ARG A 34 -16.97 36.99 -7.76
C ARG A 34 -17.52 35.61 -8.15
N GLN A 35 -16.70 34.81 -8.83
CA GLN A 35 -17.04 33.46 -9.26
C GLN A 35 -16.05 32.45 -8.67
N LEU A 36 -16.52 31.23 -8.43
CA LEU A 36 -15.63 30.13 -8.06
C LEU A 36 -14.78 29.71 -9.27
N PRO A 37 -13.46 29.51 -9.12
CA PRO A 37 -12.59 29.01 -10.17
C PRO A 37 -13.16 27.75 -10.83
N THR A 38 -13.02 27.64 -12.15
CA THR A 38 -13.43 26.46 -12.91
C THR A 38 -12.54 25.26 -12.59
N PRO A 39 -13.03 24.01 -12.76
CA PRO A 39 -12.18 22.81 -12.65
C PRO A 39 -10.89 22.88 -13.49
N ALA A 40 -10.94 23.50 -14.68
CA ALA A 40 -9.78 23.70 -15.52
C ALA A 40 -8.73 24.65 -14.89
N GLU A 41 -9.16 25.77 -14.30
CA GLU A 41 -8.29 26.71 -13.60
C GLU A 41 -7.66 26.08 -12.35
N VAL A 42 -8.44 25.28 -11.60
CA VAL A 42 -7.95 24.55 -10.43
C VAL A 42 -6.87 23.55 -10.84
N ARG A 43 -7.13 22.72 -11.87
CA ARG A 43 -6.13 21.76 -12.37
C ARG A 43 -4.86 22.44 -12.88
N ALA A 44 -4.99 23.60 -13.53
CA ALA A 44 -3.83 24.35 -14.04
C ALA A 44 -2.90 24.88 -12.95
N GLN A 45 -3.41 25.11 -11.73
CA GLN A 45 -2.63 25.55 -10.58
C GLN A 45 -2.21 24.41 -9.64
N SER A 46 -2.76 23.21 -9.85
CA SER A 46 -2.43 22.06 -9.01
C SER A 46 -1.00 21.61 -9.21
N VAL A 47 -0.34 21.31 -8.10
CA VAL A 47 0.98 20.69 -8.04
C VAL A 47 0.84 19.30 -7.42
N GLY A 48 1.57 18.31 -7.94
CA GLY A 48 1.59 16.94 -7.42
C GLY A 48 1.05 15.86 -8.38
N PRO A 49 1.01 14.59 -7.94
CA PRO A 49 0.54 13.47 -8.75
C PRO A 49 -0.95 13.59 -9.11
N LYS A 50 -1.33 13.22 -10.33
CA LYS A 50 -2.72 13.29 -10.81
C LYS A 50 -3.71 12.50 -9.93
N ASP A 51 -3.27 11.39 -9.35
CA ASP A 51 -4.15 10.50 -8.56
C ASP A 51 -4.40 11.00 -7.13
N LYS A 52 -3.63 11.98 -6.66
CA LYS A 52 -3.78 12.60 -5.33
C LYS A 52 -3.29 14.06 -5.37
N PRO A 53 -4.05 14.95 -6.04
CA PRO A 53 -3.62 16.33 -6.21
C PRO A 53 -3.59 17.06 -4.86
N VAL A 54 -2.64 17.98 -4.70
CA VAL A 54 -2.58 18.86 -3.53
C VAL A 54 -3.71 19.90 -3.65
N PRO A 55 -4.43 20.22 -2.56
CA PRO A 55 -5.43 21.28 -2.57
C PRO A 55 -4.84 22.61 -3.07
N VAL A 56 -5.60 23.33 -3.88
CA VAL A 56 -5.16 24.60 -4.49
C VAL A 56 -5.64 25.77 -3.64
N ILE A 57 -4.72 26.68 -3.31
CA ILE A 57 -5.03 27.87 -2.51
C ILE A 57 -5.06 29.09 -3.43
N PHE A 58 -6.19 29.80 -3.41
CA PHE A 58 -6.36 31.09 -4.04
C PHE A 58 -6.38 32.16 -2.93
N ASP A 59 -5.20 32.58 -2.47
CA ASP A 59 -5.06 33.49 -1.31
C ASP A 59 -5.86 34.78 -1.47
N HIS A 60 -5.80 35.40 -2.65
CA HIS A 60 -6.56 36.60 -3.01
C HIS A 60 -8.09 36.41 -2.98
N LEU A 61 -8.54 35.16 -2.96
CA LEU A 61 -9.95 34.77 -2.86
C LEU A 61 -10.36 34.29 -1.46
N ASN A 62 -9.42 34.13 -0.53
CA ASN A 62 -9.62 33.42 0.73
C ASN A 62 -10.27 32.03 0.51
N LEU A 63 -9.82 31.34 -0.53
CA LEU A 63 -10.44 30.12 -1.04
C LEU A 63 -9.40 29.02 -1.12
N LEU A 64 -9.78 27.84 -0.62
CA LEU A 64 -9.07 26.59 -0.83
C LEU A 64 -9.98 25.64 -1.62
N VAL A 65 -9.42 24.98 -2.64
CA VAL A 65 -10.11 23.99 -3.44
C VAL A 65 -9.47 22.63 -3.25
N LYS A 66 -10.19 21.71 -2.60
CA LYS A 66 -9.82 20.29 -2.50
C LYS A 66 -10.45 19.55 -3.67
N PHE A 67 -9.69 18.77 -4.43
CA PHE A 67 -10.26 18.04 -5.56
C PHE A 67 -9.60 16.69 -5.82
N GLY A 68 -10.22 15.89 -6.69
CA GLY A 68 -9.66 14.63 -7.19
C GLY A 68 -10.66 13.47 -7.15
N HIS A 69 -10.22 12.29 -7.61
CA HIS A 69 -11.05 11.09 -7.73
C HIS A 69 -11.51 10.48 -6.40
N ARG A 70 -10.85 10.83 -5.29
CA ARG A 70 -11.18 10.34 -3.94
C ARG A 70 -11.94 11.35 -3.09
N VAL A 71 -12.14 12.57 -3.60
CA VAL A 71 -12.93 13.61 -2.94
C VAL A 71 -14.40 13.29 -3.19
N THR A 72 -15.25 13.44 -2.17
CA THR A 72 -16.66 13.06 -2.25
C THR A 72 -17.57 14.23 -1.94
N ILE A 73 -18.78 14.22 -2.51
CA ILE A 73 -19.83 15.18 -2.12
C ILE A 73 -20.20 15.01 -0.64
N ALA A 74 -20.07 13.79 -0.08
CA ALA A 74 -20.31 13.53 1.33
C ALA A 74 -19.39 14.35 2.25
N GLU A 75 -18.11 14.56 1.87
CA GLU A 75 -17.20 15.44 2.60
C GLU A 75 -17.71 16.89 2.63
N ALA A 76 -18.15 17.42 1.49
CA ALA A 76 -18.74 18.77 1.42
C ALA A 76 -20.02 18.86 2.29
N GLN A 77 -20.89 17.85 2.21
CA GLN A 77 -22.11 17.77 3.01
C GLN A 77 -21.80 17.74 4.52
N CYS A 78 -20.73 17.05 4.96
CA CYS A 78 -20.25 17.07 6.34
C CYS A 78 -19.90 18.49 6.79
N LEU A 79 -19.03 19.18 6.04
CA LEU A 79 -18.63 20.57 6.35
C LEU A 79 -19.86 21.49 6.50
N TRP A 80 -20.78 21.40 5.53
CA TRP A 80 -21.99 22.23 5.50
C TRP A 80 -22.87 22.00 6.72
N ILE A 81 -23.18 20.74 7.05
CA ILE A 81 -24.13 20.43 8.13
C ILE A 81 -23.51 20.68 9.51
N ILE A 82 -22.22 20.38 9.70
CA ILE A 82 -21.51 20.62 10.96
C ILE A 82 -21.51 22.11 11.27
N ARG A 83 -21.10 22.96 10.31
CA ARG A 83 -21.11 24.41 10.50
C ARG A 83 -22.51 24.93 10.80
N ARG A 84 -23.54 24.40 10.12
CA ARG A 84 -24.93 24.83 10.32
C ARG A 84 -25.50 24.45 11.69
N VAL A 85 -25.16 23.27 12.21
CA VAL A 85 -25.73 22.72 13.46
C VAL A 85 -24.90 23.10 14.68
N LEU A 86 -23.58 23.21 14.55
CA LEU A 86 -22.67 23.43 15.67
C LEU A 86 -22.00 24.82 15.67
N GLY A 87 -22.03 25.55 14.55
CA GLY A 87 -21.39 26.87 14.44
C GLY A 87 -19.94 26.85 14.90
N ASP A 88 -19.56 27.84 15.71
CA ASP A 88 -18.19 27.99 16.22
C ASP A 88 -17.82 26.98 17.33
N ALA A 89 -18.77 26.17 17.81
CA ALA A 89 -18.49 25.17 18.83
C ALA A 89 -17.62 24.01 18.28
N VAL A 90 -17.71 23.74 16.98
CA VAL A 90 -16.80 22.86 16.23
C VAL A 90 -16.40 23.59 14.95
N PRO A 91 -15.29 24.35 14.97
CA PRO A 91 -14.92 25.19 13.85
C PRO A 91 -14.48 24.33 12.66
N VAL A 92 -15.16 24.50 11.54
CA VAL A 92 -14.84 23.88 10.24
C VAL A 92 -14.84 24.95 9.15
N PRO A 93 -14.07 24.77 8.05
CA PRO A 93 -14.13 25.66 6.90
C PRO A 93 -15.56 25.89 6.41
N GLU A 94 -15.92 27.15 6.14
CA GLU A 94 -17.17 27.45 5.45
C GLU A 94 -17.17 26.87 4.04
N LEU A 95 -18.24 26.15 3.68
CA LEU A 95 -18.40 25.62 2.33
C LEU A 95 -18.99 26.70 1.41
N TYR A 96 -18.33 26.97 0.29
CA TYR A 96 -18.80 27.90 -0.75
C TYR A 96 -19.51 27.18 -1.89
N GLY A 97 -19.16 25.93 -2.16
CA GLY A 97 -19.81 25.10 -3.16
C GLY A 97 -19.03 23.84 -3.50
N TRP A 98 -19.54 23.05 -4.43
CA TRP A 98 -18.79 22.00 -5.09
C TRP A 98 -19.14 21.88 -6.57
N LYS A 99 -18.25 21.26 -7.34
CA LYS A 99 -18.44 20.91 -8.75
C LYS A 99 -17.98 19.49 -9.00
N VAL A 100 -18.66 18.80 -9.91
CA VAL A 100 -18.29 17.48 -10.44
C VAL A 100 -17.89 17.67 -11.89
N ASP A 101 -16.69 17.21 -12.24
CA ASP A 101 -16.18 17.27 -13.61
C ASP A 101 -15.54 15.93 -13.97
N GLY A 102 -16.24 15.15 -14.80
CA GLY A 102 -15.90 13.76 -15.06
C GLY A 102 -16.03 12.90 -13.81
N SER A 103 -14.93 12.27 -13.39
CA SER A 103 -14.85 11.43 -12.18
C SER A 103 -14.18 12.15 -11.00
N GLU A 104 -14.01 13.46 -11.06
CA GLU A 104 -13.43 14.26 -9.98
C GLU A 104 -14.48 15.15 -9.32
N VAL A 105 -14.38 15.28 -8.01
CA VAL A 105 -15.16 16.25 -7.22
C VAL A 105 -14.24 17.38 -6.81
N PHE A 106 -14.74 18.62 -6.85
CA PHE A 106 -14.07 19.84 -6.45
C PHE A 106 -14.86 20.49 -5.31
N ILE A 107 -14.28 20.58 -4.11
CA ILE A 107 -14.88 21.22 -2.94
C ILE A 107 -14.25 22.61 -2.78
N TYR A 108 -15.08 23.64 -2.82
CA TYR A 108 -14.68 25.04 -2.67
C TYR A 108 -15.04 25.48 -1.25
N MET A 109 -14.03 25.82 -0.46
CA MET A 109 -14.22 26.18 0.95
C MET A 109 -13.30 27.30 1.41
N GLU A 110 -13.64 27.88 2.55
CA GLU A 110 -12.85 28.89 3.23
C GLU A 110 -11.40 28.45 3.42
N TYR A 111 -10.47 29.28 2.97
CA TYR A 111 -9.07 29.11 3.33
C TYR A 111 -8.84 29.67 4.73
N ILE A 112 -8.54 28.79 5.69
CA ILE A 112 -8.29 29.19 7.08
C ILE A 112 -6.80 29.45 7.27
N GLN A 113 -6.46 30.70 7.61
CA GLN A 113 -5.08 31.12 7.88
C GLN A 113 -4.63 30.67 9.27
N GLY A 114 -4.21 29.41 9.35
CA GLY A 114 -3.66 28.78 10.55
C GLY A 114 -2.40 27.99 10.28
N GLN A 115 -1.85 27.40 11.33
CA GLN A 115 -0.78 26.41 11.20
C GLN A 115 -1.27 25.06 11.71
N GLU A 116 -0.92 23.99 11.00
CA GLU A 116 -1.15 22.62 11.48
C GLU A 116 -0.51 22.43 12.86
N LEU A 117 -1.26 21.84 13.79
CA LEU A 117 -0.78 21.53 15.14
C LEU A 117 0.49 20.67 15.08
N ARG A 118 0.56 19.73 14.13
CA ARG A 118 1.73 18.88 13.87
C ARG A 118 3.02 19.70 13.72
N CYS A 119 2.99 20.80 12.98
CA CYS A 119 4.19 21.60 12.71
C CYS A 119 4.67 22.39 13.93
N ARG A 120 3.78 22.75 14.86
CA ARG A 120 4.13 23.49 16.09
C ARG A 120 4.31 22.61 17.31
N TRP A 121 3.87 21.36 17.27
CA TRP A 121 3.70 20.52 18.45
C TRP A 121 4.91 20.48 19.39
N ASP A 122 6.11 20.27 18.84
CA ASP A 122 7.33 20.12 19.63
C ASP A 122 7.79 21.44 20.28
N SER A 123 7.34 22.58 19.77
CA SER A 123 7.63 23.91 20.32
C SER A 123 6.69 24.33 21.45
N LEU A 124 5.53 23.67 21.58
CA LEU A 124 4.51 24.02 22.57
C LEU A 124 4.90 23.54 23.97
N SER A 125 4.69 24.41 24.96
CA SER A 125 4.81 24.05 26.36
C SER A 125 3.75 23.02 26.77
N ILE A 126 3.98 22.33 27.89
CA ILE A 126 3.01 21.37 28.45
C ILE A 126 1.67 22.05 28.75
N SER A 127 1.67 23.31 29.21
CA SER A 127 0.45 24.07 29.46
C SER A 127 -0.33 24.31 28.18
N GLU A 128 0.34 24.77 27.12
CA GLU A 128 -0.31 25.02 25.82
C GLU A 128 -0.84 23.73 25.20
N LYS A 129 -0.07 22.64 25.24
CA LYS A 129 -0.55 21.30 24.80
C LYS A 129 -1.81 20.87 25.58
N THR A 130 -1.84 21.14 26.88
CA THR A 130 -3.00 20.84 27.75
C THR A 130 -4.20 21.71 27.39
N ASP A 131 -4.00 23.01 27.16
CA ASP A 131 -5.07 23.94 26.78
C ASP A 131 -5.67 23.60 25.42
N ILE A 132 -4.84 23.20 24.45
CA ILE A 132 -5.29 22.70 23.15
C ILE A 132 -6.10 21.42 23.32
N CYS A 133 -5.64 20.45 24.13
CA CYS A 133 -6.39 19.23 24.38
C CYS A 133 -7.73 19.50 25.09
N ASN A 134 -7.79 20.49 25.99
CA ASN A 134 -9.03 20.92 26.61
C ASN A 134 -10.00 21.57 25.61
N GLN A 135 -9.49 22.33 24.63
CA GLN A 135 -10.28 22.86 23.52
C GLN A 135 -10.85 21.71 22.67
N LEU A 136 -10.00 20.77 22.24
CA LEU A 136 -10.40 19.59 21.47
C LEU A 136 -11.44 18.77 22.22
N LYS A 137 -11.27 18.56 23.54
CA LYS A 137 -12.24 17.84 24.36
C LYS A 137 -13.63 18.47 24.29
N ARG A 138 -13.73 19.80 24.37
CA ARG A 138 -15.03 20.51 24.25
C ARG A 138 -15.62 20.37 22.85
N MET A 139 -14.80 20.51 21.82
CA MET A 139 -15.23 20.39 20.42
C MET A 139 -15.75 18.98 20.12
N ILE A 140 -14.98 17.94 20.46
CA ILE A 140 -15.36 16.54 20.24
C ILE A 140 -16.56 16.13 21.11
N THR A 141 -16.63 16.60 22.36
CA THR A 141 -17.83 16.38 23.19
C THR A 141 -19.07 16.98 22.53
N THR A 142 -18.95 18.17 21.95
CA THR A 142 -20.05 18.84 21.24
C THR A 142 -20.44 18.11 19.96
N LEU A 143 -19.44 17.68 19.17
CA LEU A 143 -19.66 16.83 17.99
C LEU A 143 -20.42 15.56 18.36
N HIS A 144 -20.03 14.90 19.45
CA HIS A 144 -20.64 13.65 19.92
C HIS A 144 -22.04 13.82 20.55
N GLN A 145 -22.53 15.06 20.70
CA GLN A 145 -23.92 15.32 21.08
C GLN A 145 -24.85 15.34 19.86
N VAL A 146 -24.30 15.44 18.64
CA VAL A 146 -25.08 15.32 17.42
C VAL A 146 -25.57 13.88 17.27
N HIS A 147 -26.86 13.71 17.01
CA HIS A 147 -27.49 12.40 16.96
C HIS A 147 -28.41 12.25 15.74
N GLN A 148 -28.66 11.01 15.37
CA GLN A 148 -29.67 10.66 14.38
C GLN A 148 -31.05 10.57 15.07
N PRO A 149 -32.17 10.60 14.33
CA PRO A 149 -33.46 10.24 14.88
C PRO A 149 -33.42 8.82 15.46
N PRO A 150 -33.94 8.57 16.67
CA PRO A 150 -33.95 7.24 17.26
C PRO A 150 -34.65 6.18 16.39
N SER A 151 -35.60 6.60 15.55
CA SER A 151 -36.33 5.73 14.63
C SER A 151 -35.57 5.38 13.34
N ASP A 152 -34.43 6.02 13.07
CA ASP A 152 -33.76 5.95 11.77
C ASP A 152 -32.22 6.01 11.87
N GLN A 153 -31.67 5.19 12.78
CA GLN A 153 -30.22 5.09 13.00
C GLN A 153 -29.54 4.20 11.96
N PHE A 154 -28.35 4.61 11.53
CA PHE A 154 -27.47 3.81 10.67
C PHE A 154 -25.99 4.15 10.88
N ILE A 155 -25.10 3.23 10.51
CA ILE A 155 -23.65 3.44 10.38
C ILE A 155 -23.30 3.55 8.90
N GLY A 156 -22.58 4.59 8.51
CA GLY A 156 -22.29 4.92 7.12
C GLY A 156 -21.87 6.38 6.95
N SER A 157 -21.70 6.82 5.71
CA SER A 157 -21.44 8.24 5.41
C SER A 157 -22.60 9.14 5.86
N ILE A 158 -22.36 10.46 5.95
CA ILE A 158 -23.38 11.44 6.38
C ILE A 158 -24.70 11.36 5.58
N ASN A 159 -24.63 10.93 4.32
CA ASN A 159 -25.74 10.82 3.38
C ASN A 159 -26.29 9.39 3.23
N ARG A 160 -26.10 8.52 4.24
CA ARG A 160 -26.62 7.15 4.29
C ARG A 160 -26.09 6.25 3.17
N GLN A 161 -24.83 6.45 2.77
CA GLN A 161 -24.10 5.54 1.89
C GLN A 161 -23.10 4.71 2.71
N SER A 162 -22.28 3.93 2.01
CA SER A 162 -21.21 3.15 2.64
C SER A 162 -20.28 4.01 3.50
N PRO A 163 -19.69 3.44 4.56
CA PRO A 163 -18.59 4.09 5.28
C PRO A 163 -17.47 4.52 4.34
N LEU A 164 -16.91 5.70 4.56
CA LEU A 164 -15.85 6.29 3.73
C LEU A 164 -14.47 6.27 4.41
N ASP A 165 -14.37 5.67 5.60
CA ASP A 165 -13.10 5.51 6.29
C ASP A 165 -12.09 4.74 5.41
N TYR A 166 -10.88 5.28 5.27
CA TYR A 166 -9.88 4.72 4.37
C TYR A 166 -9.36 3.35 4.79
N VAL A 167 -9.60 2.90 6.03
CA VAL A 167 -9.32 1.49 6.39
C VAL A 167 -10.15 0.52 5.55
N PHE A 168 -11.25 0.98 4.95
CA PHE A 168 -12.13 0.20 4.09
C PHE A 168 -11.95 0.50 2.59
N ALA A 169 -10.97 1.33 2.19
CA ALA A 169 -10.84 1.79 0.80
C ALA A 169 -10.67 0.64 -0.23
N LEU A 170 -10.16 -0.51 0.22
CA LEU A 170 -9.98 -1.73 -0.60
C LEU A 170 -11.02 -2.81 -0.32
N MET A 171 -11.97 -2.54 0.56
CA MET A 171 -13.01 -3.49 0.93
C MET A 171 -14.23 -3.31 0.02
N PRO A 172 -15.03 -4.36 -0.20
CA PRO A 172 -16.31 -4.21 -0.90
C PRO A 172 -17.14 -3.13 -0.21
N ALA A 173 -17.77 -2.27 -1.02
CA ALA A 173 -18.73 -1.31 -0.51
C ALA A 173 -19.81 -2.05 0.30
N ALA A 174 -20.05 -1.58 1.51
CA ALA A 174 -20.96 -2.22 2.45
C ALA A 174 -21.71 -1.17 3.27
N GLY A 175 -22.77 -1.60 3.94
CA GLY A 175 -23.68 -0.68 4.61
C GLY A 175 -24.55 0.13 3.62
N PRO A 176 -25.25 1.17 4.11
CA PRO A 176 -25.31 1.61 5.50
C PRO A 176 -25.79 0.49 6.43
N PHE A 177 -25.16 0.34 7.59
CA PHE A 177 -25.50 -0.72 8.54
C PHE A 177 -26.58 -0.27 9.52
N PRO A 178 -27.58 -1.10 9.83
CA PRO A 178 -28.68 -0.70 10.70
C PRO A 178 -28.33 -0.70 12.19
N SER A 179 -27.17 -1.25 12.57
CA SER A 179 -26.76 -1.34 13.99
C SER A 179 -25.25 -1.52 14.16
N VAL A 180 -24.76 -1.18 15.35
CA VAL A 180 -23.38 -1.43 15.79
C VAL A 180 -23.01 -2.91 15.62
N LYS A 181 -23.85 -3.84 16.09
CA LYS A 181 -23.63 -5.27 15.88
C LYS A 181 -23.40 -5.63 14.41
N LYS A 182 -24.24 -5.16 13.48
CA LYS A 182 -24.12 -5.50 12.05
C LYS A 182 -22.84 -4.96 11.44
N PHE A 183 -22.42 -3.76 11.83
CA PHE A 183 -21.14 -3.21 11.43
C PHE A 183 -19.96 -4.02 12.00
N ASN A 184 -20.01 -4.40 13.28
CA ASN A 184 -18.93 -5.17 13.92
C ASN A 184 -18.83 -6.61 13.39
N ASP A 185 -19.97 -7.25 13.11
CA ASP A 185 -20.00 -8.55 12.43
C ASP A 185 -19.39 -8.47 11.03
N TRP A 186 -19.66 -7.39 10.29
CA TRP A 186 -19.04 -7.15 8.99
C TRP A 186 -17.54 -6.90 9.11
N LEU A 187 -17.11 -6.04 10.03
CA LEU A 187 -15.70 -5.75 10.28
C LEU A 187 -14.90 -7.01 10.61
N ALA A 188 -15.43 -7.86 11.49
CA ALA A 188 -14.83 -9.14 11.88
C ALA A 188 -14.84 -10.18 10.76
N TRP A 189 -15.80 -10.11 9.83
CA TRP A 189 -15.84 -10.98 8.67
C TRP A 189 -14.79 -10.64 7.61
N LEU A 190 -14.38 -9.36 7.50
CA LEU A 190 -13.49 -8.90 6.43
C LEU A 190 -12.16 -9.70 6.33
N PRO A 191 -11.42 -10.00 7.41
CA PRO A 191 -10.19 -10.79 7.33
C PRO A 191 -10.39 -12.19 6.73
N GLY A 192 -11.53 -12.82 7.03
CA GLY A 192 -11.85 -14.19 6.61
C GLY A 192 -12.72 -14.29 5.36
N ARG A 193 -13.02 -13.18 4.67
CA ARG A 193 -14.00 -13.13 3.59
C ARG A 193 -13.73 -14.05 2.39
N PHE A 194 -12.47 -14.40 2.18
CA PHE A 194 -12.05 -15.32 1.11
C PHE A 194 -11.83 -16.75 1.59
N LEU A 195 -11.93 -17.00 2.91
CA LEU A 195 -11.71 -18.31 3.48
C LEU A 195 -12.99 -19.17 3.40
N PRO A 196 -12.89 -20.45 2.99
CA PRO A 196 -13.97 -21.40 3.12
C PRO A 196 -14.44 -21.56 4.58
N ASP A 197 -15.74 -21.83 4.79
CA ASP A 197 -16.34 -21.90 6.13
C ASP A 197 -15.66 -22.90 7.08
N HIS A 198 -15.10 -24.00 6.55
CA HIS A 198 -14.42 -25.02 7.34
C HIS A 198 -13.04 -24.61 7.87
N ILE A 199 -12.49 -23.48 7.42
CA ILE A 199 -11.18 -22.94 7.87
C ILE A 199 -11.38 -21.73 8.80
N LYS A 200 -12.61 -21.21 8.92
CA LYS A 200 -12.89 -20.07 9.81
C LYS A 200 -12.73 -20.53 11.26
N TYR A 201 -11.74 -19.94 11.94
CA TYR A 201 -11.53 -20.15 13.37
C TYR A 201 -12.50 -19.29 14.19
N GLU A 202 -12.71 -19.65 15.45
CA GLU A 202 -13.48 -18.83 16.39
C GLU A 202 -12.72 -17.53 16.65
N ASP A 203 -13.28 -16.40 16.23
CA ASP A 203 -12.66 -15.08 16.29
C ASP A 203 -12.54 -14.58 17.76
N PRO A 204 -11.33 -14.57 18.36
CA PRO A 204 -11.14 -14.10 19.74
C PRO A 204 -11.24 -12.58 19.89
N TRP A 205 -11.20 -11.82 18.79
CA TRP A 205 -11.27 -10.35 18.80
C TRP A 205 -12.71 -9.85 18.74
N ARG A 206 -13.61 -10.61 18.12
CA ARG A 206 -15.02 -10.21 17.95
C ARG A 206 -15.72 -9.92 19.29
N PRO A 207 -15.51 -10.70 20.36
CA PRO A 207 -16.06 -10.42 21.68
C PRO A 207 -15.62 -9.09 22.31
N LEU A 208 -14.47 -8.53 21.88
CA LEU A 208 -13.97 -7.23 22.37
C LEU A 208 -14.75 -6.04 21.78
N LEU A 209 -15.52 -6.27 20.71
CA LEU A 209 -16.36 -5.24 20.11
C LEU A 209 -17.80 -5.31 20.65
N PRO A 210 -18.36 -4.21 21.17
CA PRO A 210 -19.70 -4.23 21.74
C PRO A 210 -20.78 -4.37 20.66
N ASP A 211 -21.83 -5.16 20.91
CA ASP A 211 -22.96 -5.30 19.99
C ASP A 211 -23.93 -4.09 20.04
N THR A 212 -23.90 -3.39 21.17
CA THR A 212 -24.73 -2.23 21.47
C THR A 212 -23.85 -1.03 21.78
N GLY A 213 -24.27 0.16 21.37
CA GLY A 213 -23.51 1.38 21.65
C GLY A 213 -24.16 2.57 20.98
N ARG A 214 -23.62 3.77 21.25
CA ARG A 214 -24.06 4.97 20.55
C ARG A 214 -23.46 4.99 19.16
N ILE A 215 -24.29 5.30 18.17
CA ILE A 215 -23.82 5.67 16.84
C ILE A 215 -23.63 7.19 16.85
N THR A 216 -22.41 7.63 16.60
CA THR A 216 -21.99 9.01 16.78
C THR A 216 -21.39 9.55 15.48
N LEU A 217 -21.55 10.85 15.23
CA LEU A 217 -20.85 11.50 14.13
C LEU A 217 -19.37 11.63 14.50
N THR A 218 -18.50 10.96 13.75
CA THR A 218 -17.06 10.93 13.96
C THR A 218 -16.33 11.66 12.85
N HIS A 219 -15.20 12.30 13.16
CA HIS A 219 -14.28 12.85 12.18
C HIS A 219 -13.62 11.74 11.35
N GLY A 220 -13.24 10.63 11.99
CA GLY A 220 -12.61 9.47 11.34
C GLY A 220 -11.13 9.65 11.00
N ASP A 221 -10.58 10.87 11.03
CA ASP A 221 -9.15 11.11 10.75
C ASP A 221 -8.52 12.18 11.66
N LEU A 222 -8.83 12.14 12.96
CA LEU A 222 -8.47 13.21 13.89
C LEU A 222 -7.01 13.07 14.40
N HIS A 223 -6.05 13.51 13.58
CA HIS A 223 -4.64 13.62 13.94
C HIS A 223 -4.13 15.08 13.88
N GLN A 224 -2.91 15.32 14.37
CA GLN A 224 -2.35 16.68 14.51
C GLN A 224 -2.22 17.47 13.20
N GLY A 225 -2.25 16.81 12.05
CA GLY A 225 -2.23 17.47 10.74
C GLY A 225 -3.59 18.08 10.36
N ASN A 226 -4.68 17.52 10.90
CA ASN A 226 -6.05 17.94 10.62
C ASN A 226 -6.60 18.94 11.65
N ILE A 227 -5.72 19.49 12.50
CA ILE A 227 -6.05 20.49 13.52
C ILE A 227 -5.26 21.75 13.21
N LEU A 228 -5.95 22.85 12.91
CA LEU A 228 -5.32 24.16 12.70
C LEU A 228 -5.37 24.97 14.00
N ILE A 229 -4.23 25.57 14.34
CA ILE A 229 -4.12 26.49 15.47
C ILE A 229 -3.77 27.92 15.03
N SER A 230 -4.16 28.89 15.86
CA SER A 230 -3.85 30.30 15.65
C SER A 230 -2.35 30.57 15.59
N LEU A 231 -1.98 31.56 14.79
CA LEU A 231 -0.60 32.09 14.77
C LEU A 231 -0.29 32.96 15.99
N THR A 232 -1.32 33.43 16.69
CA THR A 232 -1.22 34.22 17.91
C THR A 232 -1.05 33.35 19.16
N ASN A 233 -0.53 33.96 20.23
CA ASN A 233 -0.46 33.34 21.56
C ASN A 233 -1.54 33.94 22.48
N PRO A 234 -2.16 33.15 23.38
CA PRO A 234 -2.01 31.69 23.50
C PRO A 234 -2.63 30.96 22.28
N PRO A 235 -2.12 29.76 21.92
CA PRO A 235 -2.60 29.03 20.75
C PRO A 235 -4.05 28.57 20.96
N GLN A 236 -4.89 28.83 19.96
CA GLN A 236 -6.29 28.41 19.92
C GLN A 236 -6.53 27.49 18.73
N VAL A 237 -7.35 26.46 18.90
CA VAL A 237 -7.82 25.63 17.79
C VAL A 237 -8.83 26.45 17.00
N ILE A 238 -8.47 26.78 15.75
CA ILE A 238 -9.29 27.62 14.87
C ILE A 238 -10.01 26.83 13.80
N ALA A 239 -9.62 25.57 13.55
CA ALA A 239 -10.34 24.67 12.66
C ALA A 239 -9.98 23.20 12.88
N ILE A 240 -10.95 22.32 12.62
CA ILE A 240 -10.74 20.91 12.31
C ILE A 240 -11.04 20.71 10.82
N ILE A 241 -10.09 20.16 10.07
CA ILE A 241 -10.12 20.05 8.61
C ILE A 241 -10.04 18.58 8.16
N ASP A 242 -10.28 18.34 6.88
CA ASP A 242 -10.25 17.01 6.24
C ASP A 242 -11.30 16.01 6.78
N TRP A 243 -12.56 16.35 6.55
CA TRP A 243 -13.72 15.55 6.94
C TRP A 243 -14.05 14.44 5.93
N GLY A 244 -13.10 14.03 5.09
CA GLY A 244 -13.33 13.07 4.01
C GLY A 244 -13.69 11.66 4.49
N GLN A 245 -13.22 11.28 5.68
CA GLN A 245 -13.50 9.98 6.31
C GLN A 245 -14.68 10.05 7.29
N ALA A 246 -15.27 11.23 7.46
CA ALA A 246 -16.29 11.46 8.47
C ALA A 246 -17.62 10.75 8.16
N GLY A 247 -18.35 10.41 9.20
CA GLY A 247 -19.62 9.71 9.08
C GLY A 247 -20.17 9.25 10.42
N TRP A 248 -21.22 8.44 10.36
CA TRP A 248 -21.83 7.81 11.51
C TRP A 248 -21.15 6.47 11.79
N TYR A 249 -20.50 6.35 12.95
CA TYR A 249 -19.78 5.14 13.36
C TYR A 249 -20.10 4.79 14.83
N PRO A 250 -19.76 3.57 15.29
CA PRO A 250 -19.77 3.28 16.72
C PRO A 250 -18.91 4.29 17.50
N ASP A 251 -19.32 4.66 18.71
CA ASP A 251 -18.66 5.69 19.50
C ASP A 251 -17.19 5.41 19.86
N TYR A 252 -16.76 4.14 19.83
CA TYR A 252 -15.36 3.77 20.00
C TYR A 252 -14.47 4.12 18.79
N TRP A 253 -15.07 4.33 17.61
CA TRP A 253 -14.36 4.48 16.34
C TRP A 253 -13.45 5.71 16.32
N GLU A 254 -13.90 6.84 16.89
CA GLU A 254 -13.11 8.08 16.95
C GLU A 254 -11.79 7.88 17.71
N TYR A 255 -11.84 7.22 18.88
CA TYR A 255 -10.62 6.89 19.63
C TYR A 255 -9.73 5.93 18.84
N CYS A 256 -10.31 4.87 18.28
CA CYS A 256 -9.55 3.85 17.55
C CYS A 256 -8.81 4.46 16.36
N LYS A 257 -9.50 5.27 15.56
CA LYS A 257 -8.92 5.94 14.40
C LYS A 257 -7.88 6.97 14.79
N ALA A 258 -8.15 7.84 15.76
CA ALA A 258 -7.18 8.84 16.21
C ALA A 258 -5.87 8.17 16.73
N ALA A 259 -5.99 7.04 17.44
CA ALA A 259 -4.85 6.26 17.90
C ALA A 259 -4.13 5.51 16.77
N TYR A 260 -4.87 5.01 15.78
CA TYR A 260 -4.35 4.31 14.60
C TYR A 260 -3.58 5.23 13.65
N THR A 261 -4.06 6.45 13.42
CA THR A 261 -3.40 7.47 12.58
C THR A 261 -2.21 8.15 13.27
N SER A 262 -1.81 7.64 14.44
CA SER A 262 -0.76 8.21 15.28
C SER A 262 0.31 7.17 15.55
N TRP A 263 1.56 7.63 15.66
CA TRP A 263 2.69 6.76 16.00
C TRP A 263 2.44 6.01 17.31
N TYR A 264 2.55 4.68 17.30
CA TYR A 264 2.12 3.84 18.44
C TYR A 264 2.87 4.14 19.74
N SER A 265 4.13 4.57 19.65
CA SER A 265 4.93 4.98 20.82
C SER A 265 5.01 6.50 21.00
N GLY A 266 4.31 7.29 20.18
CA GLY A 266 4.33 8.75 20.22
C GLY A 266 3.60 9.30 21.45
N GLU A 267 4.06 10.45 21.97
CA GLU A 267 3.39 11.08 23.11
C GLU A 267 1.97 11.53 22.76
N TRP A 268 1.71 11.95 21.52
CA TRP A 268 0.37 12.36 21.07
C TRP A 268 -0.65 11.26 21.36
N ARG A 269 -0.37 10.03 20.91
CA ARG A 269 -1.22 8.86 21.16
C ARG A 269 -1.32 8.49 22.63
N ASN A 270 -0.19 8.38 23.31
CA ASN A 270 -0.14 7.73 24.63
C ASN A 270 -0.45 8.67 25.79
N ARG A 271 -0.30 9.99 25.60
CA ARG A 271 -0.50 11.00 26.64
C ARG A 271 -1.64 11.96 26.33
N TRP A 272 -1.76 12.40 25.09
CA TRP A 272 -2.61 13.56 24.76
C TRP A 272 -3.99 13.17 24.22
N ILE A 273 -4.09 12.17 23.34
CA ILE A 273 -5.38 11.60 22.88
C ILE A 273 -6.30 11.24 24.07
N PRO A 274 -5.82 10.52 25.12
CA PRO A 274 -6.64 10.18 26.28
C PRO A 274 -7.25 11.37 27.04
N LEU A 275 -6.74 12.60 26.85
CA LEU A 275 -7.29 13.79 27.51
C LEU A 275 -8.58 14.28 26.85
N PHE A 276 -8.72 14.10 25.53
CA PHE A 276 -9.86 14.58 24.76
C PHE A 276 -10.75 13.47 24.16
N LEU A 277 -10.26 12.23 24.12
CA LEU A 277 -11.03 11.04 23.76
C LEU A 277 -10.90 9.99 24.87
N ALA A 278 -12.04 9.44 25.29
CA ALA A 278 -12.04 8.36 26.28
C ALA A 278 -11.33 7.12 25.70
N PRO A 279 -10.36 6.52 26.42
CA PRO A 279 -9.68 5.32 25.96
C PRO A 279 -10.65 4.14 25.73
N ARG A 280 -10.44 3.43 24.61
CA ARG A 280 -11.19 2.26 24.17
C ARG A 280 -10.23 1.12 23.83
N LEU A 281 -9.53 0.63 24.86
CA LEU A 281 -8.35 -0.22 24.65
C LEU A 281 -8.70 -1.60 24.06
N GLU A 282 -9.77 -2.22 24.56
CA GLU A 282 -10.26 -3.52 24.06
C GLU A 282 -10.79 -3.37 22.63
N GLU A 283 -11.59 -2.33 22.36
CA GLU A 283 -12.10 -2.10 21.01
C GLU A 283 -10.99 -1.72 20.03
N HIS A 284 -9.98 -0.96 20.49
CA HIS A 284 -8.80 -0.64 19.69
C HIS A 284 -7.98 -1.89 19.38
N GLU A 285 -7.86 -2.84 20.30
CA GLU A 285 -7.16 -4.10 20.06
C GLU A 285 -7.81 -4.89 18.91
N ALA A 286 -9.13 -5.13 18.99
CA ALA A 286 -9.85 -5.78 17.90
C ALA A 286 -9.81 -4.97 16.59
N PHE A 287 -10.02 -3.66 16.66
CA PHE A 287 -9.90 -2.77 15.51
C PHE A 287 -8.53 -2.88 14.84
N SER A 288 -7.44 -2.85 15.62
CA SER A 288 -6.07 -2.93 15.11
C SER A 288 -5.83 -4.26 14.39
N GLU A 289 -6.28 -5.36 14.97
CA GLU A 289 -6.10 -6.70 14.40
C GLU A 289 -6.90 -6.87 13.10
N TYR A 290 -8.17 -6.42 13.07
CA TYR A 290 -8.95 -6.47 11.83
C TYR A 290 -8.41 -5.56 10.74
N THR A 291 -8.04 -4.32 11.07
CA THR A 291 -7.49 -3.38 10.08
C THR A 291 -6.16 -3.86 9.52
N MET A 292 -5.29 -4.44 10.36
CA MET A 292 -4.05 -5.08 9.90
C MET A 292 -4.32 -6.29 9.01
N ALA A 293 -5.22 -7.19 9.41
CA ALA A 293 -5.51 -8.41 8.66
C ALA A 293 -6.19 -8.15 7.31
N ILE A 294 -6.85 -7.00 7.13
CA ILE A 294 -7.39 -6.59 5.81
C ILE A 294 -6.39 -5.77 4.98
N GLY A 295 -5.16 -5.60 5.47
CA GLY A 295 -4.06 -4.95 4.77
C GLY A 295 -4.08 -3.41 4.82
N ALA A 296 -4.87 -2.80 5.71
CA ALA A 296 -4.90 -1.34 5.84
C ALA A 296 -3.56 -0.83 6.42
N GLY A 297 -2.93 0.11 5.73
CA GLY A 297 -1.68 0.75 6.19
C GLY A 297 -0.42 -0.10 6.06
N LEU A 298 -0.44 -1.20 5.27
CA LEU A 298 0.72 -2.07 5.09
C LEU A 298 2.02 -1.32 4.72
N PRO A 299 2.04 -0.32 3.82
CA PRO A 299 3.26 0.42 3.53
C PRO A 299 3.86 1.10 4.76
N ASN A 300 3.03 1.71 5.61
CA ASN A 300 3.50 2.36 6.83
C ASN A 300 3.99 1.33 7.86
N LEU A 301 3.30 0.20 8.01
CA LEU A 301 3.75 -0.89 8.88
C LEU A 301 5.12 -1.44 8.47
N VAL A 302 5.32 -1.66 7.16
CA VAL A 302 6.61 -2.09 6.61
C VAL A 302 7.69 -1.05 6.87
N HIS A 303 7.41 0.22 6.55
CA HIS A 303 8.32 1.35 6.79
C HIS A 303 8.76 1.42 8.25
N ASP A 304 7.79 1.49 9.16
CA ASP A 304 8.01 1.64 10.60
C ASP A 304 8.78 0.46 11.19
N LYS A 305 8.41 -0.76 10.79
CA LYS A 305 9.12 -1.97 11.21
C LYS A 305 10.55 -1.98 10.69
N PHE A 306 10.76 -1.58 9.44
CA PHE A 306 12.07 -1.58 8.79
C PHE A 306 13.05 -0.65 9.50
N TYR A 307 12.67 0.61 9.73
CA TYR A 307 13.55 1.57 10.41
C TYR A 307 13.77 1.20 11.87
N LYS A 308 12.77 0.64 12.56
CA LYS A 308 12.96 0.11 13.92
C LYS A 308 13.96 -1.05 13.96
N ALA A 309 13.80 -2.03 13.08
CA ALA A 309 14.66 -3.21 13.00
C ALA A 309 16.09 -2.85 12.55
N ARG A 310 16.23 -1.85 11.69
CA ARG A 310 17.53 -1.29 11.31
C ARG A 310 18.21 -0.60 12.49
N ASN A 311 17.48 0.24 13.22
CA ASN A 311 18.02 1.02 14.34
C ASN A 311 18.42 0.14 15.53
N ASP A 312 17.69 -0.95 15.79
CA ASP A 312 18.01 -1.89 16.87
C ASP A 312 18.98 -3.01 16.45
N GLY A 313 19.45 -3.00 15.19
CA GLY A 313 20.41 -3.94 14.64
C GLY A 313 19.86 -5.34 14.34
N SER A 314 18.55 -5.57 14.49
CA SER A 314 17.92 -6.84 14.14
C SER A 314 17.81 -7.09 12.63
N LEU A 315 17.84 -6.01 11.83
CA LEU A 315 17.93 -6.00 10.37
C LEU A 315 19.23 -5.32 9.93
N THR A 316 19.90 -5.91 8.94
CA THR A 316 21.08 -5.33 8.30
C THR A 316 20.69 -4.79 6.91
N TYR A 317 20.85 -3.48 6.74
CA TYR A 317 20.68 -2.81 5.45
C TYR A 317 22.05 -2.57 4.81
N TYR A 318 22.19 -2.97 3.55
CA TYR A 318 23.41 -2.87 2.77
C TYR A 318 23.24 -1.80 1.68
N PRO A 319 23.76 -0.57 1.88
CA PRO A 319 23.68 0.46 0.85
C PRO A 319 24.42 -0.01 -0.41
N THR A 320 23.95 0.50 -1.55
CA THR A 320 24.49 0.12 -2.86
C THR A 320 24.89 1.32 -3.69
N GLN A 321 25.93 1.15 -4.49
CA GLN A 321 26.15 2.00 -5.65
C GLN A 321 25.30 1.49 -6.81
N VAL A 322 24.83 2.39 -7.68
CA VAL A 322 23.94 2.05 -8.79
C VAL A 322 24.44 2.65 -10.08
N SER A 323 24.35 1.87 -11.16
CA SER A 323 24.65 2.31 -12.53
C SER A 323 23.59 1.77 -13.48
N ILE A 324 23.28 2.54 -14.51
CA ILE A 324 22.41 2.09 -15.59
C ILE A 324 23.26 1.35 -16.63
N LEU A 325 22.75 0.21 -17.08
CA LEU A 325 23.26 -0.56 -18.21
C LEU A 325 22.17 -0.62 -19.28
N CYS A 326 22.57 -0.65 -20.55
CA CYS A 326 21.66 -0.89 -21.67
C CYS A 326 21.85 -2.31 -22.21
N CYS A 327 20.73 -2.97 -22.52
CA CYS A 327 20.72 -4.17 -23.35
C CYS A 327 19.73 -3.93 -24.48
N ASP A 328 20.26 -3.73 -25.70
CA ASP A 328 19.49 -3.27 -26.85
C ASP A 328 18.72 -1.96 -26.49
N ASN A 329 17.39 -1.96 -26.50
CA ASN A 329 16.58 -0.76 -26.20
C ASN A 329 15.98 -0.76 -24.77
N LEU A 330 16.53 -1.58 -23.87
CA LEU A 330 16.05 -1.79 -22.51
C LEU A 330 17.10 -1.38 -21.49
N THR A 331 16.65 -0.67 -20.45
CA THR A 331 17.48 -0.19 -19.35
C THR A 331 17.44 -1.16 -18.18
N PHE A 332 18.60 -1.46 -17.63
CA PHE A 332 18.77 -2.25 -16.42
C PHE A 332 19.55 -1.43 -15.39
N GLN A 333 19.23 -1.59 -14.11
CA GLN A 333 20.05 -1.07 -13.03
C GLN A 333 20.98 -2.17 -12.51
N LEU A 334 22.28 -1.91 -12.55
CA LEU A 334 23.30 -2.69 -11.85
C LEU A 334 23.50 -2.09 -10.47
N ARG A 335 23.33 -2.89 -9.42
CA ARG A 335 23.63 -2.52 -8.04
C ARG A 335 24.90 -3.22 -7.57
N TYR A 336 25.75 -2.48 -6.86
CA TYR A 336 26.96 -3.02 -6.24
C TYR A 336 26.96 -2.82 -4.73
N SER A 337 27.17 -3.92 -4.00
CA SER A 337 27.36 -3.89 -2.55
C SER A 337 28.47 -4.83 -2.11
N PRO A 338 29.67 -4.34 -1.80
CA PRO A 338 30.77 -5.19 -1.34
C PRO A 338 30.50 -5.80 0.04
N ALA A 339 29.67 -5.12 0.86
CA ALA A 339 29.31 -5.60 2.19
C ALA A 339 28.47 -6.90 2.15
N LEU A 340 27.82 -7.22 1.02
CA LEU A 340 27.11 -8.49 0.85
C LEU A 340 28.06 -9.69 0.73
N ALA A 341 29.31 -9.48 0.32
CA ALA A 341 30.31 -10.55 0.32
C ALA A 341 30.62 -11.05 1.74
N GLN A 342 30.37 -10.21 2.75
CA GLN A 342 30.56 -10.51 4.18
C GLN A 342 29.32 -11.09 4.87
N LYS A 343 28.21 -11.29 4.14
CA LYS A 343 27.02 -11.94 4.69
C LYS A 343 27.40 -13.30 5.29
N PRO A 344 26.90 -13.67 6.49
CA PRO A 344 27.17 -14.98 7.07
C PRO A 344 26.80 -16.07 6.05
N LYS A 345 27.81 -16.76 5.52
CA LYS A 345 27.55 -17.96 4.71
C LYS A 345 26.89 -18.97 5.65
N ALA A 346 25.86 -19.67 5.17
CA ALA A 346 25.33 -20.79 5.91
C ALA A 346 26.53 -21.71 6.23
N ASN A 347 26.92 -21.80 7.50
CA ASN A 347 27.98 -22.73 7.91
C ASN A 347 27.61 -24.10 7.35
N LYS A 348 28.59 -24.88 6.90
CA LYS A 348 28.40 -26.32 6.67
C LYS A 348 27.77 -26.89 7.94
N GLN A 349 26.45 -27.09 7.91
CA GLN A 349 25.70 -27.51 9.08
C GLN A 349 26.10 -28.94 9.41
N ASP A 350 26.23 -29.20 10.70
CA ASP A 350 26.33 -30.56 11.23
C ASP A 350 25.15 -31.37 10.67
N PRO A 351 25.40 -32.47 9.91
CA PRO A 351 24.35 -33.23 9.24
C PRO A 351 23.30 -33.83 10.21
N THR A 352 23.54 -33.74 11.52
CA THR A 352 22.63 -34.18 12.58
C THR A 352 21.60 -33.13 13.02
N LYS A 353 21.75 -31.85 12.65
CA LYS A 353 20.78 -30.78 13.00
C LYS A 353 19.84 -30.46 11.84
N LYS A 354 18.54 -30.33 12.14
CA LYS A 354 17.53 -29.87 11.16
C LYS A 354 17.94 -28.50 10.58
N PRO A 355 17.79 -28.28 9.26
CA PRO A 355 18.09 -27.00 8.64
C PRO A 355 17.29 -25.88 9.30
N PHE A 356 17.97 -24.78 9.65
CA PHE A 356 17.32 -23.59 10.19
C PHE A 356 16.36 -23.00 9.15
N ASN A 357 15.07 -23.00 9.46
CA ASN A 357 14.03 -22.36 8.66
C ASN A 357 13.64 -21.02 9.31
N PRO A 358 14.02 -19.86 8.72
CA PRO A 358 13.75 -18.55 9.30
C PRO A 358 12.25 -18.20 9.35
N PHE A 359 11.42 -18.95 8.64
CA PHE A 359 10.00 -18.67 8.45
C PHE A 359 9.07 -19.59 9.27
N LEU A 360 9.59 -20.62 9.96
CA LEU A 360 8.75 -21.40 10.89
C LEU A 360 8.50 -20.66 12.21
N ASN A 361 9.49 -19.88 12.66
CA ASN A 361 9.42 -19.06 13.87
C ASN A 361 10.12 -17.72 13.59
N PRO A 362 9.48 -16.82 12.82
CA PRO A 362 10.10 -15.54 12.49
C PRO A 362 10.34 -14.73 13.75
N SER A 363 11.45 -13.99 13.78
CA SER A 363 11.74 -13.09 14.89
C SER A 363 10.61 -12.06 15.03
N PRO A 364 10.06 -11.83 16.23
CA PRO A 364 9.09 -10.75 16.46
C PRO A 364 9.61 -9.36 16.07
N ARG A 365 10.94 -9.20 15.99
CA ARG A 365 11.59 -7.96 15.52
C ARG A 365 11.45 -7.74 14.01
N LEU A 366 11.30 -8.82 13.24
CA LEU A 366 11.17 -8.78 11.78
C LEU A 366 9.74 -9.06 11.31
N HIS A 367 8.89 -9.64 12.16
CA HIS A 367 7.48 -9.86 11.91
C HIS A 367 6.71 -8.54 11.79
N VAL A 368 6.12 -8.28 10.62
CA VAL A 368 5.38 -7.05 10.34
C VAL A 368 3.91 -7.23 10.73
N THR A 369 3.23 -8.20 10.12
CA THR A 369 1.80 -8.46 10.35
C THR A 369 1.42 -9.86 9.92
N GLU A 370 0.36 -10.40 10.53
CA GLU A 370 -0.41 -11.50 9.93
C GLU A 370 -1.15 -10.97 8.71
N LEU A 371 -1.10 -11.67 7.58
CA LEU A 371 -1.71 -11.22 6.32
C LEU A 371 -3.00 -12.00 6.03
N SER A 372 -3.04 -13.27 6.40
CA SER A 372 -4.20 -14.15 6.23
C SER A 372 -4.12 -15.33 7.22
N ALA A 373 -5.07 -16.27 7.12
CA ALA A 373 -4.97 -17.54 7.86
C ALA A 373 -3.74 -18.38 7.48
N THR A 374 -3.17 -18.18 6.30
CA THR A 374 -2.11 -19.01 5.72
C THR A 374 -0.78 -18.28 5.55
N HIS A 375 -0.77 -16.95 5.57
CA HIS A 375 0.41 -16.14 5.31
C HIS A 375 0.63 -15.03 6.33
N TYR A 376 1.88 -14.63 6.47
CA TYR A 376 2.29 -13.46 7.24
C TYR A 376 3.36 -12.66 6.48
N VAL A 377 3.61 -11.43 6.93
CA VAL A 377 4.61 -10.51 6.38
C VAL A 377 5.80 -10.40 7.35
N VAL A 378 7.02 -10.60 6.84
CA VAL A 378 8.27 -10.36 7.57
C VAL A 378 9.24 -9.51 6.74
N LEU A 379 10.07 -8.73 7.42
CA LEU A 379 11.17 -8.02 6.77
C LEU A 379 12.27 -8.97 6.33
N ASN A 380 12.90 -8.67 5.19
CA ASN A 380 14.13 -9.32 4.82
C ASN A 380 15.26 -8.85 5.75
N LYS A 381 15.81 -9.77 6.54
CA LYS A 381 16.89 -9.48 7.49
C LYS A 381 18.14 -8.85 6.85
N PHE A 382 18.40 -9.15 5.58
CA PHE A 382 19.60 -8.71 4.86
C PHE A 382 19.18 -7.91 3.63
N ALA A 383 18.64 -6.73 3.87
CA ALA A 383 18.02 -5.88 2.86
C ALA A 383 19.08 -5.11 2.06
N VAL A 384 18.89 -5.07 0.73
CA VAL A 384 19.71 -4.28 -0.20
C VAL A 384 18.92 -3.06 -0.69
N VAL A 385 17.63 -3.27 -0.93
CA VAL A 385 16.64 -2.21 -1.16
C VAL A 385 15.93 -1.96 0.17
N PRO A 386 15.76 -0.70 0.59
CA PRO A 386 14.99 -0.38 1.79
C PRO A 386 13.60 -1.02 1.77
N GLU A 387 13.09 -1.35 2.95
CA GLU A 387 11.72 -1.85 3.11
C GLU A 387 11.42 -3.17 2.36
N HIS A 388 12.45 -3.90 1.90
CA HIS A 388 12.28 -5.24 1.34
C HIS A 388 11.62 -6.17 2.35
N PHE A 389 10.42 -6.65 2.03
CA PHE A 389 9.66 -7.59 2.84
C PHE A 389 9.31 -8.88 2.07
N ILE A 390 8.87 -9.87 2.84
CA ILE A 390 8.61 -11.23 2.40
C ILE A 390 7.23 -11.63 2.90
N VAL A 391 6.42 -12.20 2.02
CA VAL A 391 5.19 -12.91 2.37
C VAL A 391 5.53 -14.39 2.41
N ALA A 392 5.41 -15.02 3.57
CA ALA A 392 5.73 -16.44 3.76
C ALA A 392 4.51 -17.21 4.22
N THR A 393 4.44 -18.49 3.85
CA THR A 393 3.42 -19.40 4.38
C THR A 393 3.68 -19.70 5.85
N LYS A 394 2.61 -19.88 6.65
CA LYS A 394 2.71 -20.31 8.06
C LYS A 394 3.17 -21.76 8.15
N GLU A 395 2.48 -22.61 7.41
CA GLU A 395 2.83 -24.01 7.20
C GLU A 395 3.99 -24.12 6.22
N PHE A 396 4.88 -25.10 6.44
CA PHE A 396 5.95 -25.36 5.50
C PHE A 396 5.37 -25.88 4.18
N LYS A 397 5.43 -25.06 3.14
CA LYS A 397 5.26 -25.49 1.75
C LYS A 397 6.60 -25.40 1.00
N PRO A 398 6.92 -26.29 0.06
CA PRO A 398 8.16 -26.20 -0.70
C PRO A 398 8.20 -24.98 -1.63
N GLN A 399 9.35 -24.30 -1.70
CA GLN A 399 9.61 -23.18 -2.61
C GLN A 399 9.62 -23.61 -4.09
N THR A 400 9.82 -24.91 -4.36
CA THR A 400 9.84 -25.50 -5.70
C THR A 400 8.44 -25.81 -6.25
N ASP A 401 7.43 -25.75 -5.40
CA ASP A 401 6.06 -26.05 -5.78
C ASP A 401 5.41 -24.84 -6.46
N LEU A 402 4.37 -25.11 -7.24
CA LEU A 402 3.54 -24.08 -7.86
C LEU A 402 2.87 -23.22 -6.78
N LEU A 403 2.70 -21.94 -7.09
CA LEU A 403 1.93 -21.02 -6.25
C LEU A 403 0.45 -21.41 -6.33
N GLU A 404 -0.19 -21.50 -5.17
CA GLU A 404 -1.61 -21.76 -5.04
C GLU A 404 -2.41 -20.45 -5.15
N GLU A 405 -3.74 -20.57 -5.23
CA GLU A 405 -4.62 -19.41 -5.34
C GLU A 405 -4.52 -18.47 -4.13
N ASP A 406 -4.32 -19.02 -2.92
CA ASP A 406 -4.13 -18.27 -1.69
C ASP A 406 -2.80 -17.50 -1.66
N ASP A 407 -1.72 -18.08 -2.20
CA ASP A 407 -0.42 -17.42 -2.35
C ASP A 407 -0.53 -16.16 -3.22
N LEU A 408 -1.22 -16.28 -4.37
CA LEU A 408 -1.45 -15.15 -5.28
C LEU A 408 -2.45 -14.15 -4.69
N GLY A 409 -3.47 -14.62 -3.96
CA GLY A 409 -4.38 -13.75 -3.23
C GLY A 409 -3.66 -12.89 -2.19
N ALA A 410 -2.78 -13.50 -1.39
CA ALA A 410 -1.94 -12.79 -0.42
C ALA A 410 -1.01 -11.78 -1.12
N ALA A 411 -0.36 -12.20 -2.20
CA ALA A 411 0.55 -11.33 -2.95
C ALA A 411 -0.13 -10.08 -3.53
N TYR A 412 -1.31 -10.24 -4.13
CA TYR A 412 -2.04 -9.12 -4.72
C TYR A 412 -2.76 -8.26 -3.68
N ALA A 413 -3.07 -8.79 -2.49
CA ALA A 413 -3.48 -7.96 -1.36
C ALA A 413 -2.39 -6.95 -0.96
N CYS A 414 -1.11 -7.36 -0.94
CA CYS A 414 0.01 -6.45 -0.70
C CYS A 414 0.15 -5.38 -1.79
N LEU A 415 0.08 -5.78 -3.07
CA LEU A 415 0.11 -4.83 -4.20
C LEU A 415 -1.02 -3.80 -4.10
N ALA A 416 -2.24 -4.25 -3.79
CA ALA A 416 -3.40 -3.39 -3.63
C ALA A 416 -3.22 -2.41 -2.46
N ALA A 417 -2.67 -2.85 -1.32
CA ALA A 417 -2.40 -2.01 -0.16
C ALA A 417 -1.42 -0.87 -0.48
N TYR A 418 -0.34 -1.14 -1.23
CA TYR A 418 0.58 -0.10 -1.69
C TYR A 418 -0.09 0.86 -2.68
N HIS A 419 -0.84 0.33 -3.64
CA HIS A 419 -1.56 1.14 -4.63
C HIS A 419 -2.62 2.05 -3.99
N ALA A 420 -3.28 1.60 -2.92
CA ALA A 420 -4.22 2.42 -2.14
C ALA A 420 -3.56 3.67 -1.55
N GLU A 421 -2.27 3.64 -1.23
CA GLU A 421 -1.51 4.80 -0.76
C GLU A 421 -0.87 5.62 -1.88
N GLY A 422 -1.11 5.27 -3.16
CA GLY A 422 -0.46 5.90 -4.31
C GLY A 422 1.01 5.49 -4.48
N LYS A 423 1.42 4.36 -3.89
CA LYS A 423 2.76 3.79 -3.99
C LYS A 423 2.77 2.60 -4.94
N GLU A 424 3.90 2.35 -5.59
CA GLU A 424 4.10 1.18 -6.45
C GLU A 424 4.91 0.09 -5.73
N LEU A 425 4.60 -1.16 -6.02
CA LEU A 425 5.22 -2.33 -5.40
C LEU A 425 5.55 -3.38 -6.46
N PHE A 426 6.76 -3.92 -6.42
CA PHE A 426 7.22 -5.01 -7.27
C PHE A 426 7.32 -6.30 -6.46
N GLY A 427 6.57 -7.33 -6.87
CA GLY A 427 6.62 -8.66 -6.29
C GLY A 427 7.36 -9.65 -7.18
N PHE A 428 8.06 -10.61 -6.57
CA PHE A 428 8.72 -11.69 -7.30
C PHE A 428 8.80 -13.01 -6.52
N PHE A 429 8.79 -14.12 -7.26
CA PHE A 429 8.90 -15.48 -6.77
C PHE A 429 9.99 -16.23 -7.55
N ASN A 430 10.82 -16.99 -6.82
CA ASN A 430 11.93 -17.77 -7.39
C ASN A 430 11.64 -19.24 -7.12
N SER A 431 11.40 -20.04 -8.17
CA SER A 431 11.09 -21.47 -8.04
C SER A 431 12.13 -22.33 -8.76
N GLY A 432 12.61 -23.37 -8.08
CA GLY A 432 13.59 -24.32 -8.65
C GLY A 432 15.05 -23.87 -8.53
N GLN A 433 15.95 -24.82 -8.81
CA GLN A 433 17.39 -24.70 -8.58
C GLN A 433 18.05 -23.54 -9.34
N HIS A 434 17.55 -23.18 -10.52
CA HIS A 434 18.16 -22.13 -11.37
C HIS A 434 17.55 -20.74 -11.17
N SER A 435 16.60 -20.58 -10.24
CA SER A 435 15.85 -19.33 -10.07
C SER A 435 16.52 -18.28 -9.16
N GLY A 436 17.60 -18.65 -8.47
CA GLY A 436 18.19 -17.84 -7.40
C GLY A 436 17.42 -17.91 -6.07
N ALA A 437 16.61 -18.95 -5.85
CA ALA A 437 15.96 -19.22 -4.57
C ALA A 437 16.99 -19.61 -3.49
N SER A 438 16.87 -19.05 -2.29
CA SER A 438 17.83 -19.29 -1.19
C SER A 438 17.23 -19.90 0.07
N GLN A 439 15.90 -20.06 0.13
CA GLN A 439 15.18 -20.69 1.23
C GLN A 439 14.21 -21.73 0.67
N PRO A 440 14.11 -22.92 1.30
CA PRO A 440 13.26 -24.00 0.80
C PRO A 440 11.78 -23.83 1.17
N HIS A 441 11.47 -22.96 2.13
CA HIS A 441 10.10 -22.67 2.55
C HIS A 441 9.50 -21.60 1.64
N ARG A 442 8.32 -21.86 1.09
CA ARG A 442 7.53 -21.00 0.21
C ARG A 442 7.43 -19.57 0.73
N HIS A 443 7.95 -18.65 -0.07
CA HIS A 443 7.94 -17.24 0.21
C HIS A 443 7.98 -16.42 -1.09
N ILE A 444 7.27 -15.29 -1.07
CA ILE A 444 7.21 -14.28 -2.12
C ILE A 444 7.91 -13.03 -1.60
N GLN A 445 8.72 -12.39 -2.43
CA GLN A 445 9.49 -11.21 -2.07
C GLN A 445 8.89 -9.95 -2.70
N PHE A 446 8.99 -8.84 -1.98
CA PHE A 446 8.44 -7.55 -2.40
C PHE A 446 9.43 -6.42 -2.17
N LEU A 447 9.46 -5.51 -3.14
CA LEU A 447 10.28 -4.29 -3.15
C LEU A 447 9.38 -3.09 -3.44
N PRO A 448 9.30 -2.09 -2.54
CA PRO A 448 8.69 -0.81 -2.89
C PRO A 448 9.46 -0.17 -4.06
N VAL A 449 8.74 0.20 -5.12
CA VAL A 449 9.37 0.70 -6.36
C VAL A 449 10.12 2.01 -6.10
N ASP A 450 9.57 2.90 -5.27
CA ASP A 450 10.24 4.14 -4.85
C ASP A 450 11.60 3.85 -4.19
N SER A 451 11.68 2.81 -3.36
CA SER A 451 12.94 2.38 -2.74
C SER A 451 13.92 1.79 -3.76
N MET A 452 13.44 1.25 -4.88
CA MET A 452 14.29 0.78 -5.98
C MET A 452 14.92 1.91 -6.81
N PHE A 453 14.50 3.17 -6.60
CA PHE A 453 15.16 4.35 -7.17
C PHE A 453 16.32 4.87 -6.30
N GLU A 454 16.50 4.38 -5.08
CA GLU A 454 17.57 4.85 -4.20
C GLU A 454 18.95 4.67 -4.85
N GLY A 455 19.69 5.78 -4.98
CA GLY A 455 21.02 5.85 -5.57
C GLY A 455 21.04 6.18 -7.07
N LEU A 456 19.89 6.20 -7.76
CA LEU A 456 19.79 6.65 -9.15
C LEU A 456 19.81 8.17 -9.23
N LYS A 457 20.46 8.69 -10.28
CA LYS A 457 20.59 10.14 -10.55
C LYS A 457 19.63 10.66 -11.64
N SER A 458 18.93 9.74 -12.31
CA SER A 458 18.04 10.02 -13.43
C SER A 458 16.82 9.10 -13.36
N ASP A 459 15.73 9.54 -14.00
CA ASP A 459 14.49 8.76 -14.15
C ASP A 459 14.55 7.82 -15.37
N GLU A 460 15.75 7.50 -15.85
CA GLU A 460 15.99 6.71 -17.06
C GLU A 460 15.60 5.23 -16.87
N TRP A 461 15.67 4.73 -15.65
CA TRP A 461 15.24 3.38 -15.32
C TRP A 461 13.80 3.36 -14.84
N LYS A 462 13.04 2.40 -15.34
CA LYS A 462 11.72 2.02 -14.82
C LYS A 462 11.66 0.51 -14.65
N PRO A 463 10.81 -0.03 -13.76
CA PRO A 463 10.61 -1.47 -13.65
C PRO A 463 10.32 -2.09 -15.02
N LEU A 464 11.21 -2.97 -15.47
CA LEU A 464 11.12 -3.60 -16.80
C LEU A 464 9.77 -4.28 -17.02
N ILE A 465 9.24 -4.92 -15.98
CA ILE A 465 7.95 -5.64 -15.98
C ILE A 465 6.79 -4.83 -16.53
N ASP A 466 6.76 -3.52 -16.30
CA ASP A 466 5.70 -2.63 -16.79
C ASP A 466 5.70 -2.51 -18.32
N ARG A 467 6.83 -2.83 -18.99
CA ARG A 467 6.93 -2.90 -20.45
C ARG A 467 6.68 -4.31 -21.01
N LEU A 468 6.92 -5.36 -20.23
CA LEU A 468 6.87 -6.75 -20.71
C LEU A 468 5.46 -7.26 -21.02
N ALA A 469 4.42 -6.60 -20.51
CA ALA A 469 3.03 -6.96 -20.76
C ALA A 469 2.31 -6.00 -21.75
N ILE A 470 3.03 -5.03 -22.33
CA ILE A 470 2.48 -4.03 -23.26
C ILE A 470 2.88 -4.40 -24.68
N ASP A 471 1.92 -4.31 -25.63
CA ASP A 471 2.18 -4.54 -27.04
C ASP A 471 2.69 -3.25 -27.74
N PRO A 472 3.70 -3.34 -28.63
CA PRO A 472 4.48 -4.54 -28.94
C PRO A 472 5.42 -4.94 -27.79
N LYS A 473 5.44 -6.23 -27.46
CA LYS A 473 6.32 -6.79 -26.42
C LYS A 473 7.79 -6.57 -26.80
N PRO A 474 8.64 -6.09 -25.88
CA PRO A 474 10.06 -5.89 -26.17
C PRO A 474 10.79 -7.23 -26.31
N ASP A 475 11.76 -7.27 -27.22
CA ASP A 475 12.67 -8.39 -27.35
C ASP A 475 13.64 -8.43 -26.16
N LEU A 476 13.76 -9.60 -25.55
CA LEU A 476 14.74 -9.88 -24.52
C LEU A 476 15.64 -11.03 -25.01
N PRO A 477 16.91 -11.09 -24.60
CA PRO A 477 17.80 -12.19 -24.97
C PRO A 477 17.34 -13.58 -24.50
N PHE A 478 16.23 -13.65 -23.75
CA PHE A 478 15.57 -14.86 -23.29
C PHE A 478 14.05 -14.77 -23.47
N LEU A 479 13.40 -15.94 -23.60
CA LEU A 479 11.96 -16.10 -23.69
C LEU A 479 11.28 -15.78 -22.36
N TYR A 480 10.15 -15.10 -22.42
CA TYR A 480 9.28 -14.83 -21.28
C TYR A 480 7.81 -14.89 -21.70
N PHE A 481 6.95 -15.12 -20.72
CA PHE A 481 5.49 -15.13 -20.88
C PHE A 481 4.91 -14.04 -20.01
N SER A 482 3.94 -13.30 -20.51
CA SER A 482 3.36 -12.17 -19.79
C SER A 482 1.86 -12.05 -20.04
N SER A 483 1.16 -11.60 -19.01
CA SER A 483 -0.26 -11.25 -19.06
C SER A 483 -0.49 -9.91 -18.36
N PRO A 484 -1.28 -8.99 -18.93
CA PRO A 484 -1.78 -7.85 -18.18
C PRO A 484 -2.72 -8.34 -17.07
N ILE A 485 -2.80 -7.56 -15.99
CA ILE A 485 -3.72 -7.80 -14.88
C ILE A 485 -4.90 -6.82 -14.98
N PRO A 486 -6.14 -7.31 -15.13
CA PRO A 486 -7.32 -6.47 -15.05
C PRO A 486 -7.45 -5.76 -13.70
N LYS A 487 -8.02 -4.55 -13.68
CA LYS A 487 -8.23 -3.77 -12.44
C LYS A 487 -9.00 -4.53 -11.35
N ASP A 488 -9.95 -5.38 -11.75
CA ASP A 488 -10.81 -6.17 -10.85
C ASP A 488 -10.45 -7.66 -10.84
N ALA A 489 -9.20 -8.00 -11.13
CA ALA A 489 -8.77 -9.39 -11.19
C ALA A 489 -8.89 -10.08 -9.82
N THR A 490 -9.66 -11.18 -9.77
CA THR A 490 -9.74 -12.04 -8.59
C THR A 490 -8.51 -12.94 -8.50
N PRO A 491 -8.16 -13.47 -7.30
CA PRO A 491 -7.08 -14.44 -7.14
C PRO A 491 -7.19 -15.63 -8.11
N ASN A 492 -8.41 -16.13 -8.36
CA ASN A 492 -8.67 -17.19 -9.32
C ASN A 492 -8.28 -16.82 -10.77
N ILE A 493 -8.57 -15.59 -11.21
CA ILE A 493 -8.20 -15.11 -12.56
C ILE A 493 -6.68 -15.04 -12.68
N ILE A 494 -6.01 -14.51 -11.66
CA ILE A 494 -4.56 -14.37 -11.61
C ILE A 494 -3.90 -15.76 -11.61
N HIS A 495 -4.42 -16.69 -10.80
CA HIS A 495 -3.95 -18.07 -10.72
C HIS A 495 -4.07 -18.80 -12.06
N LYS A 496 -5.20 -18.66 -12.75
CA LYS A 496 -5.37 -19.21 -14.12
C LYS A 496 -4.37 -18.63 -15.12
N ALA A 497 -4.12 -17.32 -15.07
CA ALA A 497 -3.13 -16.68 -15.94
C ALA A 497 -1.70 -17.20 -15.64
N TYR A 498 -1.35 -17.35 -14.36
CA TYR A 498 -0.10 -17.94 -13.92
C TYR A 498 0.08 -19.37 -14.43
N LEU A 499 -0.89 -20.26 -14.20
CA LEU A 499 -0.82 -21.65 -14.65
C LEU A 499 -0.70 -21.77 -16.17
N LYS A 500 -1.41 -20.91 -16.92
CA LYS A 500 -1.29 -20.86 -18.38
C LYS A 500 0.12 -20.50 -18.83
N MET A 501 0.74 -19.48 -18.24
CA MET A 501 2.11 -19.08 -18.57
C MET A 501 3.13 -20.15 -18.15
N HIS A 502 2.89 -20.83 -17.02
CA HIS A 502 3.75 -21.92 -16.55
C HIS A 502 3.71 -23.11 -17.51
N ASP A 503 2.52 -23.51 -17.99
CA ASP A 503 2.37 -24.58 -18.98
C ASP A 503 3.10 -24.23 -20.29
N GLN A 504 2.96 -22.99 -20.78
CA GLN A 504 3.70 -22.50 -21.95
C GLN A 504 5.22 -22.56 -21.74
N ALA A 505 5.70 -22.19 -20.56
CA ALA A 505 7.12 -22.25 -20.20
C ALA A 505 7.65 -23.68 -20.09
N CYS A 506 6.84 -24.60 -19.57
CA CYS A 506 7.18 -26.03 -19.54
C CYS A 506 7.30 -26.59 -20.96
N HIS A 507 6.39 -26.23 -21.86
CA HIS A 507 6.47 -26.62 -23.27
C HIS A 507 7.75 -26.10 -23.94
N ALA A 508 8.11 -24.84 -23.72
CA ALA A 508 9.35 -24.28 -24.27
C ALA A 508 10.61 -24.97 -23.72
N MET A 509 10.64 -25.27 -22.41
CA MET A 509 11.78 -25.95 -21.79
C MET A 509 11.93 -27.40 -22.28
N ARG A 510 10.83 -28.13 -22.48
CA ARG A 510 10.85 -29.49 -23.06
C ARG A 510 11.45 -29.51 -24.46
N GLN A 511 11.11 -28.53 -25.30
CA GLN A 511 11.67 -28.44 -26.65
C GLN A 511 13.18 -28.20 -26.63
N LEU A 512 13.67 -27.39 -25.67
CA LEU A 512 15.10 -27.21 -25.45
C LEU A 512 15.78 -28.50 -24.96
N SER A 513 15.17 -29.22 -24.01
CA SER A 513 15.71 -30.47 -23.45
C SER A 513 15.70 -31.65 -24.42
N HIS A 514 14.66 -31.82 -25.24
CA HIS A 514 14.62 -32.88 -26.25
C HIS A 514 15.71 -32.70 -27.30
N ASN A 515 16.01 -31.46 -27.70
CA ASN A 515 17.15 -31.17 -28.58
C ASN A 515 18.50 -31.45 -27.91
N ALA A 516 18.55 -31.48 -26.58
CA ALA A 516 19.73 -31.79 -25.77
C ALA A 516 19.78 -33.24 -25.24
N GLY A 517 18.83 -34.12 -25.63
CA GLY A 517 18.80 -35.53 -25.23
C GLY A 517 18.25 -35.82 -23.81
N GLY A 518 17.55 -34.86 -23.18
CA GLY A 518 16.91 -35.04 -21.87
C GLY A 518 15.43 -35.45 -21.96
N ASP A 519 14.93 -36.10 -20.91
CA ASP A 519 13.53 -36.56 -20.79
C ASP A 519 12.82 -35.76 -19.69
N LEU A 520 11.95 -34.80 -20.09
CA LEU A 520 11.03 -34.11 -19.17
C LEU A 520 9.62 -34.69 -19.39
N ASP A 521 8.96 -35.08 -18.29
CA ASP A 521 7.61 -35.65 -18.33
C ASP A 521 6.56 -34.70 -18.96
N ARG A 522 5.59 -35.27 -19.69
CA ARG A 522 4.57 -34.58 -20.50
C ARG A 522 3.34 -34.12 -19.72
N THR A 523 3.30 -34.29 -18.40
CA THR A 523 2.15 -33.94 -17.58
C THR A 523 2.01 -32.42 -17.39
N THR A 524 0.80 -31.89 -17.60
CA THR A 524 0.42 -30.54 -17.14
C THR A 524 0.17 -30.63 -15.64
N VAL A 525 0.94 -29.85 -14.87
CA VAL A 525 0.87 -29.84 -13.41
C VAL A 525 0.09 -28.62 -12.97
N VAL A 526 -0.97 -28.82 -12.18
CA VAL A 526 -1.82 -27.73 -11.66
C VAL A 526 -1.61 -27.46 -10.17
N ALA A 527 -0.84 -28.31 -9.48
CA ALA A 527 -0.45 -28.17 -8.07
C ALA A 527 0.78 -29.04 -7.77
N GLY A 528 1.52 -28.71 -6.71
CA GLY A 528 2.70 -29.46 -6.29
C GLY A 528 3.98 -29.05 -7.03
N PRO A 529 4.99 -29.94 -7.17
CA PRO A 529 6.31 -29.59 -7.68
C PRO A 529 6.30 -29.07 -9.12
N SER A 530 6.99 -27.95 -9.36
CA SER A 530 7.23 -27.48 -10.73
C SER A 530 8.31 -28.34 -11.42
N PRO A 531 8.10 -28.76 -12.69
CA PRO A 531 9.09 -29.52 -13.46
C PRO A 531 10.24 -28.65 -14.00
N ILE A 532 10.12 -27.32 -13.91
CA ILE A 532 11.12 -26.36 -14.37
C ILE A 532 11.51 -25.39 -13.27
N SER A 533 12.71 -24.81 -13.38
CA SER A 533 13.04 -23.59 -12.65
C SER A 533 12.48 -22.38 -13.37
N TYR A 534 11.95 -21.39 -12.63
CA TYR A 534 11.45 -20.15 -13.20
C TYR A 534 11.51 -18.99 -12.20
N ASN A 535 11.49 -17.77 -12.74
CA ASN A 535 11.12 -16.59 -11.97
C ASN A 535 9.73 -16.12 -12.39
N LEU A 536 8.96 -15.65 -11.42
CA LEU A 536 7.71 -14.96 -11.64
C LEU A 536 7.86 -13.56 -11.06
N GLY A 537 7.48 -12.54 -11.82
CA GLY A 537 7.41 -11.15 -11.38
C GLY A 537 5.98 -10.65 -11.55
N PHE A 538 5.55 -9.75 -10.68
CA PHE A 538 4.23 -9.14 -10.79
C PHE A 538 4.16 -7.75 -10.17
N THR A 539 3.29 -6.93 -10.76
CA THR A 539 2.83 -5.61 -10.28
C THR A 539 1.30 -5.59 -10.30
N ASN A 540 0.69 -4.46 -9.94
CA ASN A 540 -0.75 -4.26 -10.12
C ASN A 540 -1.17 -4.20 -11.61
N LYS A 541 -0.22 -4.12 -12.55
CA LYS A 541 -0.48 -3.99 -14.00
C LYS A 541 -0.19 -5.27 -14.78
N ALA A 542 0.75 -6.09 -14.32
CA ALA A 542 1.29 -7.19 -15.11
C ALA A 542 1.76 -8.36 -14.25
N ILE A 543 1.70 -9.57 -14.82
CA ILE A 543 2.37 -10.77 -14.32
C ILE A 543 3.24 -11.35 -15.43
N VAL A 544 4.47 -11.73 -15.09
CA VAL A 544 5.48 -12.17 -16.05
C VAL A 544 6.24 -13.38 -15.51
N LEU A 545 6.36 -14.42 -16.34
CA LEU A 545 7.09 -15.65 -16.02
C LEU A 545 8.29 -15.80 -16.97
N CYS A 546 9.47 -16.04 -16.40
CA CYS A 546 10.70 -16.35 -17.12
C CYS A 546 11.18 -17.77 -16.76
N PRO A 547 11.15 -18.74 -17.70
CA PRO A 547 11.79 -20.04 -17.50
C PRO A 547 13.30 -19.89 -17.35
N ARG A 548 13.88 -20.55 -16.35
CA ARG A 548 15.31 -20.44 -15.97
C ARG A 548 16.08 -21.71 -16.29
N ALA A 549 17.12 -21.58 -17.11
CA ALA A 549 18.04 -22.67 -17.48
C ALA A 549 19.34 -22.65 -16.64
N ALA A 550 19.75 -21.48 -16.14
CA ALA A 550 20.90 -21.32 -15.26
C ALA A 550 20.66 -20.18 -14.27
N GLU A 551 21.28 -20.26 -13.09
CA GLU A 551 21.22 -19.21 -12.08
C GLU A 551 21.96 -17.94 -12.51
N GLY A 552 23.02 -18.08 -13.29
CA GLY A 552 23.88 -16.99 -13.73
C GLY A 552 25.00 -17.47 -14.64
N LEU A 553 25.86 -16.55 -15.07
CA LEU A 553 26.98 -16.82 -15.97
C LEU A 553 28.30 -16.34 -15.34
N LYS A 554 29.38 -17.10 -15.57
CA LYS A 554 30.74 -16.62 -15.28
C LYS A 554 31.19 -15.71 -16.42
N ILE A 555 31.69 -14.53 -16.08
CA ILE A 555 32.16 -13.54 -17.06
C ILE A 555 33.69 -13.45 -17.01
N SER A 556 34.31 -12.94 -18.06
CA SER A 556 35.75 -12.66 -18.06
C SER A 556 35.99 -11.15 -18.00
N SER A 557 36.95 -10.73 -17.18
CA SER A 557 37.46 -9.36 -17.17
C SER A 557 38.17 -9.02 -18.48
N GLU A 558 38.51 -7.74 -18.68
CA GLU A 558 39.34 -7.28 -19.80
C GLU A 558 40.73 -7.96 -19.85
N SER A 559 41.28 -8.36 -18.69
CA SER A 559 42.54 -9.08 -18.57
C SER A 559 42.42 -10.59 -18.79
N GLY A 560 41.22 -11.11 -19.08
CA GLY A 560 40.94 -12.52 -19.28
C GLY A 560 40.75 -13.33 -17.99
N GLU A 561 40.71 -12.69 -16.83
CA GLU A 561 40.43 -13.34 -15.55
C GLU A 561 38.96 -13.76 -15.48
N LEU A 562 38.69 -14.98 -15.03
CA LEU A 562 37.32 -15.50 -14.89
C LEU A 562 36.70 -15.03 -13.57
N LEU A 563 35.59 -14.28 -13.66
CA LEU A 563 34.82 -13.71 -12.57
C LEU A 563 33.45 -14.40 -12.43
N GLY A 564 32.85 -14.29 -11.24
CA GLY A 564 31.48 -14.74 -10.98
C GLY A 564 31.34 -16.20 -10.50
N PRO A 565 30.13 -16.78 -10.59
CA PRO A 565 29.03 -16.37 -11.47
C PRO A 565 28.26 -15.13 -11.01
N VAL A 566 27.84 -14.30 -11.98
CA VAL A 566 26.84 -13.23 -11.75
C VAL A 566 25.47 -13.89 -11.68
N ALA A 567 25.03 -14.22 -10.47
CA ALA A 567 23.76 -14.89 -10.20
C ALA A 567 22.58 -13.92 -10.25
N LEU A 568 21.53 -14.29 -10.97
CA LEU A 568 20.31 -13.52 -11.14
C LEU A 568 19.12 -14.23 -10.52
N ASN A 569 18.23 -13.46 -9.89
CA ASN A 569 16.96 -13.92 -9.36
C ASN A 569 15.80 -13.13 -9.99
N GLY A 570 14.60 -13.23 -9.42
CA GLY A 570 13.40 -12.58 -9.94
C GLY A 570 13.47 -11.05 -10.08
N THR A 571 14.42 -10.35 -9.46
CA THR A 571 14.63 -8.92 -9.69
C THR A 571 15.05 -8.60 -11.13
N VAL A 572 15.53 -9.59 -11.89
CA VAL A 572 15.80 -9.43 -13.33
C VAL A 572 14.55 -9.00 -14.11
N LEU A 573 13.35 -9.40 -13.65
CA LEU A 573 12.08 -9.00 -14.28
C LEU A 573 11.71 -7.54 -14.00
N ALA A 574 12.27 -6.93 -12.95
CA ALA A 574 12.24 -5.48 -12.79
C ALA A 574 13.38 -4.78 -13.56
N GLY A 575 14.33 -5.52 -14.12
CA GLY A 575 15.53 -4.96 -14.73
C GLY A 575 16.59 -4.58 -13.71
N THR A 576 16.70 -5.34 -12.60
CA THR A 576 17.66 -5.07 -11.52
C THR A 576 18.63 -6.24 -11.33
N LEU A 577 19.93 -5.94 -11.41
CA LEU A 577 21.04 -6.87 -11.19
C LEU A 577 21.81 -6.46 -9.93
N LEU A 578 22.50 -7.43 -9.31
CA LEU A 578 23.30 -7.21 -8.10
C LEU A 578 24.63 -7.94 -8.19
N VAL A 579 25.72 -7.20 -8.04
CA VAL A 579 27.09 -7.74 -7.99
C VAL A 579 27.73 -7.45 -6.63
N LYS A 580 28.69 -8.29 -6.26
CA LYS A 580 29.31 -8.27 -4.93
C LYS A 580 30.79 -7.88 -4.98
N SER A 581 31.41 -7.91 -6.16
CA SER A 581 32.81 -7.54 -6.34
C SER A 581 32.95 -6.33 -7.25
N ASP A 582 34.00 -5.54 -6.97
CA ASP A 582 34.41 -4.40 -7.78
C ASP A 582 34.79 -4.80 -9.21
N ALA A 583 35.36 -6.00 -9.36
CA ALA A 583 35.73 -6.57 -10.66
C ALA A 583 34.51 -6.89 -11.52
N GLU A 584 33.47 -7.53 -10.96
CA GLU A 584 32.20 -7.76 -11.67
C GLU A 584 31.50 -6.46 -12.03
N TRP A 585 31.50 -5.50 -11.09
CA TRP A 585 30.93 -4.16 -11.29
C TRP A 585 31.58 -3.44 -12.47
N SER A 586 32.91 -3.30 -12.44
CA SER A 586 33.65 -2.60 -13.50
C SER A 586 33.52 -3.32 -14.85
N THR A 587 33.56 -4.65 -14.86
CA THR A 587 33.43 -5.44 -16.10
C THR A 587 32.07 -5.23 -16.78
N LEU A 588 30.97 -5.18 -16.00
CA LEU A 588 29.63 -4.96 -16.56
C LEU A 588 29.38 -3.52 -16.99
N GLN A 589 30.02 -2.55 -16.36
CA GLN A 589 29.93 -1.14 -16.77
C GLN A 589 30.67 -0.87 -18.08
N ASN A 590 31.81 -1.54 -18.31
CA ASN A 590 32.66 -1.26 -19.46
C ASN A 590 32.24 -2.00 -20.74
N ASP A 591 31.49 -3.10 -20.63
CA ASP A 591 31.10 -3.93 -21.77
C ASP A 591 29.63 -4.38 -21.67
N GLU A 592 28.74 -3.64 -22.33
CA GLU A 592 27.31 -3.95 -22.39
C GLU A 592 27.01 -5.32 -23.02
N LYS A 593 27.91 -5.88 -23.83
CA LYS A 593 27.72 -7.24 -24.39
C LYS A 593 27.70 -8.29 -23.29
N LYS A 594 28.42 -8.08 -22.18
CA LYS A 594 28.41 -9.00 -21.04
C LYS A 594 27.03 -9.12 -20.41
N LEU A 595 26.28 -8.01 -20.35
CA LEU A 595 24.89 -8.06 -19.88
C LEU A 595 24.05 -8.96 -20.79
N LYS A 596 24.15 -8.76 -22.10
CA LYS A 596 23.43 -9.59 -23.09
C LYS A 596 23.81 -11.07 -22.99
N ASP A 597 25.08 -11.39 -22.80
CA ASP A 597 25.57 -12.76 -22.62
C ASP A 597 24.98 -13.40 -21.35
N ILE A 598 24.98 -12.67 -20.22
CA ILE A 598 24.38 -13.14 -18.96
C ILE A 598 22.88 -13.39 -19.15
N LEU A 599 22.15 -12.42 -19.71
CA LEU A 599 20.70 -12.53 -19.92
C LEU A 599 20.36 -13.70 -20.86
N SER A 600 21.16 -13.92 -21.91
CA SER A 600 20.96 -15.06 -22.83
C SER A 600 21.20 -16.40 -22.15
N ALA A 601 22.15 -16.48 -21.21
CA ALA A 601 22.53 -17.71 -20.54
C ALA A 601 21.55 -18.16 -19.45
N ILE A 602 20.79 -17.25 -18.84
CA ILE A 602 19.92 -17.58 -17.71
C ILE A 602 18.59 -18.23 -18.10
N GLY A 603 18.14 -18.07 -19.35
CA GLY A 603 16.82 -18.49 -19.84
C GLY A 603 16.89 -19.23 -21.18
N ILE A 604 15.75 -19.35 -21.85
CA ILE A 604 15.66 -19.98 -23.18
C ILE A 604 15.92 -18.90 -24.24
N PRO A 605 16.90 -19.01 -25.15
CA PRO A 605 17.16 -18.00 -26.17
C PRO A 605 15.98 -17.79 -27.12
N GLN A 606 15.68 -16.53 -27.48
CA GLN A 606 14.50 -16.16 -28.29
C GLN A 606 14.55 -16.73 -29.73
N ASN A 607 15.74 -16.99 -30.28
CA ASN A 607 15.95 -17.55 -31.63
C ASN A 607 15.77 -19.08 -31.72
N HIS A 608 15.35 -19.73 -30.63
CA HIS A 608 15.10 -21.16 -30.64
C HIS A 608 13.73 -21.45 -31.28
N PRO A 609 13.63 -22.25 -32.37
CA PRO A 609 12.36 -22.47 -33.05
C PRO A 609 11.38 -23.22 -32.14
N VAL A 610 10.41 -22.51 -31.57
CA VAL A 610 9.28 -23.10 -30.87
C VAL A 610 8.29 -23.57 -31.94
N GLN A 611 8.26 -24.88 -32.24
CA GLN A 611 7.24 -25.42 -33.13
C GLN A 611 5.88 -25.28 -32.44
N HIS A 612 5.04 -24.38 -32.94
CA HIS A 612 3.64 -24.27 -32.56
C HIS A 612 2.87 -25.44 -33.18
N SER A 613 2.57 -26.48 -32.41
CA SER A 613 1.45 -27.37 -32.73
C SER A 613 0.16 -26.69 -32.28
N LEU A 614 -0.68 -26.35 -33.27
CA LEU A 614 -2.02 -25.76 -33.15
C LEU A 614 -2.94 -26.52 -32.19
#